data_AF-A0AAW1FW49-F1
#
_entry.id   AF-A0AAW1FW49-F1
#
_cell.length_a   1.000
_cell.length_b   1.000
_cell.length_c   1.000
_cell.angle_alpha   90.00
_cell.angle_beta   90.00
_cell.angle_gamma   90.00
#
_symmetry.space_group_name_H-M   'P 1'
#
loop_
_entity.id
_entity.type
_entity.pdbx_description
1 polymer ?
#
loop_
_entity_poly.entity_id
_entity_poly.type
_entity_poly.pdbx_seq_one_letter_code
_entity_poly.pdbx_strand_id
1 'polypeptide(L)'
;MRRFANIRANIHANIHANISANIRANIRANIRANIRANIRANIHANISANIRANIRANIHAVLQFEFQTVLKSSALVFDASRRFFIRFSDSSNLKRHQSVHTGEKRYGCAHCGKRFAQSGSLKVHMTVHTDCKQFRCAYCGKTFISGSHLWRHVTVHGGEKRFTPTFQ
;
A
#
# COMPACT_ATOMS: atom_id res chain seq x y z
N MET A 1 92.05 30.85 4.16
CA MET A 1 91.20 30.14 5.17
C MET A 1 89.73 30.59 5.17
N ARG A 2 89.40 31.89 5.19
CA ARG A 2 88.00 32.39 5.24
C ARG A 2 87.08 31.92 4.09
N ARG A 3 87.60 31.82 2.86
CA ARG A 3 86.81 31.42 1.67
C ARG A 3 86.28 29.98 1.75
N PHE A 4 87.12 29.04 2.20
CA PHE A 4 86.72 27.64 2.40
C PHE A 4 85.75 27.46 3.57
N ALA A 5 85.94 28.21 4.66
CA ALA A 5 84.99 28.22 5.78
C ALA A 5 83.60 28.73 5.35
N ASN A 6 83.54 29.77 4.52
CA ASN A 6 82.29 30.29 3.97
C ASN A 6 81.58 29.29 3.04
N ILE A 7 82.34 28.61 2.17
CA ILE A 7 81.78 27.59 1.27
C ILE A 7 81.19 26.42 2.08
N ARG A 8 81.94 25.94 3.08
CA ARG A 8 81.47 24.86 3.97
C ARG A 8 80.21 25.26 4.75
N ALA A 9 80.16 26.48 5.29
CA ALA A 9 78.99 26.99 5.99
C ALA A 9 77.76 27.10 5.07
N ASN A 10 77.94 27.58 3.83
CA ASN A 10 76.85 27.70 2.86
C ASN A 10 76.30 26.33 2.42
N ILE A 11 77.19 25.36 2.16
CA ILE A 11 76.79 23.99 1.81
C ILE A 11 76.03 23.36 2.98
N HIS A 12 76.53 23.50 4.21
CA HIS A 12 75.89 22.95 5.39
C HIS A 12 74.51 23.59 5.64
N ALA A 13 74.40 24.91 5.49
CA ALA A 13 73.13 25.63 5.62
C ALA A 13 72.11 25.21 4.55
N ASN A 14 72.53 25.05 3.28
CA ASN A 14 71.65 24.62 2.20
C ASN A 14 71.20 23.16 2.37
N ILE A 15 72.10 22.25 2.74
CA ILE A 15 71.77 20.85 2.99
C ILE A 15 70.79 20.76 4.17
N HIS A 16 71.08 21.45 5.27
CA HIS A 16 70.22 21.46 6.45
C HIS A 16 68.85 22.06 6.14
N ALA A 17 68.78 23.16 5.39
CA ALA A 17 67.54 23.80 4.98
C ALA A 17 66.69 22.89 4.09
N ASN A 18 67.31 22.24 3.08
CA ASN A 18 66.60 21.34 2.16
C ASN A 18 66.13 20.06 2.84
N ILE A 19 66.99 19.39 3.62
CA ILE A 19 66.61 18.17 4.34
C ILE A 19 65.50 18.49 5.35
N SER A 20 65.65 19.58 6.12
CA SER A 20 64.63 19.99 7.09
C SER A 20 63.32 20.39 6.41
N ALA A 21 63.36 21.09 5.27
CA ALA A 21 62.15 21.45 4.52
C ALA A 21 61.43 20.21 3.99
N ASN A 22 62.16 19.25 3.44
CA ASN A 22 61.60 18.05 2.83
C ASN A 22 61.03 17.08 3.88
N ILE A 23 61.75 16.85 4.98
CA ILE A 23 61.26 16.08 6.13
C ILE A 23 60.00 16.74 6.73
N ARG A 24 60.01 18.06 6.93
CA ARG A 24 58.83 18.78 7.43
C ARG A 24 57.65 18.73 6.46
N ALA A 25 57.89 18.74 5.16
CA ALA A 25 56.83 18.65 4.15
C ALA A 25 56.19 17.26 4.16
N ASN A 26 57.01 16.20 4.18
CA ASN A 26 56.54 14.81 4.21
C ASN A 26 55.81 14.46 5.52
N ILE A 27 56.36 14.83 6.68
CA ILE A 27 55.69 14.62 7.96
C ILE A 27 54.36 15.39 8.01
N ARG A 28 54.33 16.66 7.57
CA ARG A 28 53.08 17.43 7.49
C ARG A 28 52.07 16.83 6.52
N ALA A 29 52.50 16.27 5.39
CA ALA A 29 51.61 15.66 4.42
C ALA A 29 51.00 14.36 4.98
N ASN A 30 51.82 13.50 5.57
CA ASN A 30 51.37 12.23 6.17
C ASN A 30 50.48 12.44 7.39
N ILE A 31 50.83 13.33 8.31
CA ILE A 31 49.98 13.66 9.46
C ILE A 31 48.65 14.26 9.00
N ARG A 32 48.67 15.18 8.02
CA ARG A 32 47.43 15.76 7.47
C ARG A 32 46.58 14.73 6.73
N ALA A 33 47.19 13.77 6.04
CA ALA A 33 46.46 12.70 5.34
C ALA A 33 45.81 11.74 6.34
N ASN A 34 46.55 11.30 7.35
CA ASN A 34 46.03 10.40 8.40
C ASN A 34 44.97 11.06 9.28
N ILE A 35 45.19 12.30 9.71
CA ILE A 35 44.18 13.03 10.48
C ILE A 35 42.92 13.27 9.63
N ARG A 36 43.06 13.66 8.36
CA ARG A 36 41.90 13.81 7.46
C ARG A 36 41.17 12.50 7.23
N ALA A 37 41.88 11.40 7.01
CA ALA A 37 41.27 10.08 6.80
C ALA A 37 40.51 9.62 8.04
N ASN A 38 41.11 9.75 9.23
CA ASN A 38 40.49 9.36 10.49
C ASN A 38 39.31 10.26 10.89
N ILE A 39 39.46 11.58 10.75
CA ILE A 39 38.36 12.53 11.01
C ILE A 39 37.22 12.30 10.01
N ARG A 40 37.53 12.14 8.71
CA ARG A 40 36.51 11.92 7.68
C ARG A 40 35.80 10.58 7.88
N ALA A 41 36.52 9.51 8.18
CA ALA A 41 35.92 8.20 8.49
C ALA A 41 35.02 8.28 9.74
N ASN A 42 35.48 8.92 10.82
CA ASN A 42 34.71 9.04 12.05
C ASN A 42 33.48 9.94 11.91
N ILE A 43 33.63 11.10 11.26
CA ILE A 43 32.51 12.02 11.00
C ILE A 43 31.50 11.37 10.07
N HIS A 44 31.95 10.79 8.95
CA HIS A 44 31.05 10.20 7.96
C HIS A 44 30.36 8.93 8.49
N ALA A 45 31.06 8.08 9.24
CA ALA A 45 30.43 6.91 9.87
C ALA A 45 29.43 7.33 10.94
N ASN A 46 29.82 8.20 11.89
CA ASN A 46 28.98 8.53 13.04
C ASN A 46 27.83 9.47 12.68
N ILE A 47 28.09 10.56 11.96
CA ILE A 47 27.05 11.51 11.59
C ILE A 47 26.10 10.88 10.57
N SER A 48 26.60 10.19 9.53
CA SER A 48 25.70 9.56 8.56
C SER A 48 24.93 8.38 9.15
N ALA A 49 25.47 7.61 10.10
CA ALA A 49 24.70 6.59 10.80
C ALA A 49 23.57 7.22 11.65
N ASN A 50 23.88 8.28 12.40
CA ASN A 50 22.92 8.94 13.27
C ASN A 50 21.81 9.66 12.47
N ILE A 51 22.18 10.40 11.42
CA ILE A 51 21.22 11.02 10.50
C ILE A 51 20.36 9.95 9.82
N ARG A 52 20.93 8.84 9.33
CA ARG A 52 20.15 7.74 8.73
C ARG A 52 19.19 7.10 9.72
N ALA A 53 19.61 6.89 10.96
CA ALA A 53 18.77 6.33 12.00
C ALA A 53 17.60 7.27 12.33
N ASN A 54 17.86 8.57 12.48
CA ASN A 54 16.83 9.58 12.75
C ASN A 54 15.87 9.75 11.57
N ILE A 55 16.36 9.81 10.33
CA ILE A 55 15.51 9.87 9.15
C ILE A 55 14.67 8.59 9.03
N ARG A 56 15.25 7.41 9.26
CA ARG A 56 14.50 6.13 9.23
C ARG A 56 13.41 6.11 10.30
N ALA A 57 13.70 6.54 11.52
CA ALA A 57 12.72 6.61 12.60
C ALA A 57 11.59 7.60 12.27
N ASN A 58 11.92 8.77 11.74
CA ASN A 58 10.94 9.77 11.32
C ASN A 58 10.07 9.28 10.16
N ILE A 59 10.66 8.66 9.13
CA ILE A 59 9.89 8.06 8.02
C ILE A 59 8.98 6.94 8.55
N HIS A 60 9.49 6.06 9.41
CA HIS A 60 8.68 5.00 10.01
C HIS A 60 7.52 5.59 10.84
N ALA A 61 7.76 6.65 11.61
CA ALA A 61 6.72 7.32 12.39
C ALA A 61 5.66 7.99 11.49
N VAL A 62 6.07 8.65 10.42
CA VAL A 62 5.15 9.27 9.44
C VAL A 62 4.33 8.21 8.73
N LEU A 63 4.96 7.15 8.21
CA LEU A 63 4.27 6.04 7.55
C LEU A 63 3.33 5.31 8.52
N GLN A 64 3.75 5.10 9.76
CA GLN A 64 2.91 4.49 10.79
C GLN A 64 1.71 5.39 11.12
N PHE A 65 1.90 6.70 11.21
CA PHE A 65 0.83 7.67 11.45
C PHE A 65 -0.16 7.72 10.28
N GLU A 66 0.32 7.79 9.04
CA GLU A 66 -0.50 7.77 7.82
C GLU A 66 -1.25 6.45 7.66
N PHE A 67 -0.60 5.31 7.95
CA PHE A 67 -1.26 4.02 7.92
C PHE A 67 -2.34 3.92 9.02
N GLN A 68 -2.05 4.41 10.23
CA GLN A 68 -3.03 4.49 11.32
C GLN A 68 -4.20 5.42 10.98
N THR A 69 -3.99 6.56 10.32
CA THR A 69 -5.07 7.48 9.92
C THR A 69 -5.91 6.89 8.79
N VAL A 70 -5.33 6.19 7.82
CA VAL A 70 -6.06 5.45 6.78
C VAL A 70 -6.85 4.29 7.37
N LEU A 71 -6.27 3.53 8.32
CA LEU A 71 -7.00 2.49 9.03
C LEU A 71 -8.13 3.08 9.88
N LYS A 72 -7.90 4.18 10.60
CA LYS A 72 -8.95 4.85 11.38
C LYS A 72 -10.04 5.44 10.49
N SER A 73 -9.73 6.03 9.34
CA SER A 73 -10.76 6.54 8.42
C SER A 73 -11.57 5.39 7.80
N SER A 74 -10.94 4.27 7.48
CA SER A 74 -11.66 3.05 7.07
C SER A 74 -12.55 2.48 8.19
N ALA A 75 -12.08 2.50 9.44
CA ALA A 75 -12.85 2.10 10.62
C ALA A 75 -13.98 3.08 10.98
N LEU A 76 -13.78 4.38 10.76
CA LEU A 76 -14.81 5.42 10.92
C LEU A 76 -15.87 5.33 9.82
N VAL A 77 -15.52 4.94 8.59
CA VAL A 77 -16.50 4.57 7.55
C VAL A 77 -17.27 3.30 7.96
N PHE A 78 -16.58 2.36 8.62
CA PHE A 78 -17.18 1.15 9.18
C PHE A 78 -18.14 1.43 10.34
N ASP A 79 -17.83 2.41 11.20
CA ASP A 79 -18.67 2.86 12.32
C ASP A 79 -19.75 3.87 11.89
N ALA A 80 -19.53 4.66 10.84
CA ALA A 80 -20.57 5.48 10.21
C ALA A 80 -21.69 4.61 9.63
N SER A 81 -21.38 3.40 9.17
CA SER A 81 -22.37 2.39 8.79
C SER A 81 -23.18 1.85 9.99
N ARG A 82 -22.66 1.98 11.23
CA ARG A 82 -23.43 1.78 12.48
C ARG A 82 -24.23 3.03 12.89
N ARG A 83 -23.77 4.22 12.49
CA ARG A 83 -24.34 5.53 12.88
C ARG A 83 -25.43 6.05 11.94
N PHE A 84 -25.51 5.58 10.69
CA PHE A 84 -26.67 5.77 9.82
C PHE A 84 -27.69 4.67 10.15
N PHE A 85 -28.81 5.05 10.79
CA PHE A 85 -29.83 4.22 11.45
C PHE A 85 -30.41 3.07 10.59
N ILE A 86 -29.66 2.00 10.33
CA ILE A 86 -30.17 0.72 9.84
C ILE A 86 -29.74 -0.35 10.83
N ARG A 87 -30.64 -0.67 11.77
CA ARG A 87 -30.43 -1.77 12.73
C ARG A 87 -30.70 -3.10 12.04
N PHE A 88 -29.69 -3.95 11.95
CA PHE A 88 -29.85 -5.34 11.50
C PHE A 88 -30.05 -6.25 12.72
N SER A 89 -31.06 -7.11 12.66
CA SER A 89 -31.35 -8.12 13.69
C SER A 89 -30.46 -9.37 13.59
N ASP A 90 -29.74 -9.55 12.48
CA ASP A 90 -28.84 -10.69 12.26
C ASP A 90 -27.53 -10.25 11.59
N SER A 91 -26.45 -10.93 11.96
CA SER A 91 -25.09 -10.77 11.45
C SER A 91 -24.98 -10.97 9.93
N SER A 92 -25.78 -11.85 9.34
CA SER A 92 -25.76 -12.09 7.89
C SER A 92 -26.25 -10.87 7.11
N ASN A 93 -27.27 -10.18 7.64
CA ASN A 93 -27.80 -8.96 7.05
C ASN A 93 -26.82 -7.80 7.15
N LEU A 94 -26.12 -7.67 8.28
CA LEU A 94 -25.06 -6.68 8.44
C LEU A 94 -23.91 -6.94 7.44
N LYS A 95 -23.43 -8.18 7.31
CA LYS A 95 -22.37 -8.55 6.36
C LYS A 95 -22.79 -8.27 4.91
N ARG A 96 -24.05 -8.53 4.55
CA ARG A 96 -24.59 -8.19 3.22
C ARG A 96 -24.59 -6.69 2.99
N HIS A 97 -25.02 -5.89 3.97
CA HIS A 97 -25.01 -4.43 3.86
C HIS A 97 -23.58 -3.88 3.67
N GLN A 98 -22.62 -4.39 4.44
CA GLN A 98 -21.21 -3.99 4.33
C GLN A 98 -20.61 -4.21 2.94
N SER A 99 -21.02 -5.28 2.24
CA SER A 99 -20.54 -5.56 0.87
C SER A 99 -20.89 -4.48 -0.15
N VAL A 100 -21.88 -3.63 0.12
CA VAL A 100 -22.26 -2.49 -0.74
C VAL A 100 -21.21 -1.38 -0.67
N HIS A 101 -20.63 -1.15 0.51
CA HIS A 101 -19.61 -0.11 0.70
C HIS A 101 -18.22 -0.57 0.28
N THR A 102 -17.88 -1.83 0.56
CA THR A 102 -16.54 -2.37 0.27
C THR A 102 -16.39 -2.88 -1.17
N GLY A 103 -17.51 -3.07 -1.89
CA GLY A 103 -17.51 -3.70 -3.21
C GLY A 103 -17.10 -5.19 -3.18
N GLU A 104 -17.03 -5.80 -1.99
CA GLU A 104 -16.54 -7.16 -1.81
C GLU A 104 -17.48 -8.19 -2.46
N LYS A 105 -16.96 -8.96 -3.43
CA LYS A 105 -17.72 -9.98 -4.17
C LYS A 105 -17.29 -11.38 -3.76
N ARG A 106 -17.90 -11.89 -2.68
CA ARG A 106 -17.52 -13.17 -2.05
C ARG A 106 -17.89 -14.41 -2.86
N TYR A 107 -18.91 -14.31 -3.71
CA TYR A 107 -19.50 -15.48 -4.38
C TYR A 107 -19.04 -15.55 -5.84
N GLY A 108 -18.15 -16.47 -6.16
CA GLY A 108 -17.65 -16.69 -7.52
C GLY A 108 -18.44 -17.75 -8.29
N CYS A 109 -18.66 -17.53 -9.58
CA CYS A 109 -19.15 -18.55 -10.50
C CYS A 109 -18.00 -19.47 -10.91
N ALA A 110 -18.18 -20.77 -10.71
CA ALA A 110 -17.18 -21.78 -11.07
C ALA A 110 -17.00 -21.95 -12.58
N HIS A 111 -17.99 -21.58 -13.40
CA HIS A 111 -17.96 -21.79 -14.86
C HIS A 111 -17.31 -20.63 -15.62
N CYS A 112 -17.54 -19.38 -15.20
CA CYS A 112 -17.04 -18.21 -15.91
C CYS A 112 -16.21 -17.24 -15.04
N GLY A 113 -15.95 -17.58 -13.78
CA GLY A 113 -15.16 -16.75 -12.85
C GLY A 113 -15.85 -15.46 -12.39
N LYS A 114 -17.06 -15.15 -12.88
CA LYS A 114 -17.79 -13.92 -12.52
C LYS A 114 -18.15 -13.93 -11.04
N ARG A 115 -17.88 -12.82 -10.34
CA ARG A 115 -18.10 -12.70 -8.88
C ARG A 115 -19.31 -11.82 -8.55
N PHE A 116 -19.98 -12.17 -7.46
CA PHE A 116 -21.20 -11.55 -6.96
C PHE A 116 -21.07 -11.22 -5.47
N ALA A 117 -21.74 -10.15 -5.03
CA ALA A 117 -21.78 -9.75 -3.63
C ALA A 117 -22.73 -10.60 -2.78
N GLN A 118 -23.73 -11.23 -3.40
CA GLN A 118 -24.75 -12.03 -2.71
C GLN A 118 -24.87 -13.44 -3.32
N SER A 119 -25.10 -14.44 -2.48
CA SER A 119 -25.29 -15.84 -2.89
C SER A 119 -26.51 -16.01 -3.79
N GLY A 120 -27.60 -15.31 -3.51
CA GLY A 120 -28.80 -15.31 -4.35
C GLY A 120 -28.53 -14.82 -5.78
N SER A 121 -27.70 -13.79 -5.93
CA SER A 121 -27.29 -13.30 -7.26
C SER A 121 -26.45 -14.31 -8.02
N LEU A 122 -25.55 -15.03 -7.35
CA LEU A 122 -24.83 -16.15 -7.95
C LEU A 122 -25.78 -17.27 -8.37
N LYS A 123 -26.74 -17.65 -7.51
CA LYS A 123 -27.74 -18.69 -7.82
C LYS A 123 -28.57 -18.34 -9.05
N VAL A 124 -29.04 -17.10 -9.15
CA VAL A 124 -29.73 -16.59 -10.34
C VAL A 124 -28.80 -16.62 -11.55
N HIS A 125 -27.54 -16.21 -11.41
CA HIS A 125 -26.59 -16.26 -12.51
C HIS A 125 -26.33 -17.69 -13.02
N MET A 126 -26.31 -18.71 -12.15
CA MET A 126 -26.08 -20.10 -12.56
C MET A 126 -27.14 -20.62 -13.54
N THR A 127 -28.36 -20.07 -13.53
CA THR A 127 -29.41 -20.41 -14.51
C THR A 127 -29.08 -20.00 -15.95
N VAL A 128 -28.04 -19.20 -16.16
CA VAL A 128 -27.53 -18.91 -17.52
C VAL A 128 -26.70 -20.08 -18.04
N HIS A 129 -26.13 -20.89 -17.13
CA HIS A 129 -25.29 -22.04 -17.49
C HIS A 129 -26.06 -23.36 -17.46
N THR A 130 -27.04 -23.47 -16.57
CA THR A 130 -27.96 -24.60 -16.50
C THR A 130 -29.27 -24.12 -17.11
N ASP A 131 -29.81 -24.77 -18.14
CA ASP A 131 -31.09 -24.47 -18.83
C ASP A 131 -32.33 -24.59 -17.90
N CYS A 132 -32.24 -24.05 -16.70
CA CYS A 132 -33.20 -24.16 -15.62
C CYS A 132 -34.42 -23.28 -15.89
N LYS A 133 -35.58 -23.94 -15.80
CA LYS A 133 -36.96 -23.42 -15.78
C LYS A 133 -37.08 -21.92 -15.54
N GLN A 134 -37.36 -21.20 -16.64
CA GLN A 134 -37.74 -19.81 -16.61
C GLN A 134 -39.18 -19.66 -16.12
N PHE A 135 -39.46 -18.59 -15.37
CA PHE A 135 -40.79 -18.25 -14.90
C PHE A 135 -41.56 -17.51 -16.00
N ARG A 136 -42.67 -18.09 -16.48
CA ARG A 136 -43.49 -17.51 -17.56
C ARG A 136 -44.61 -16.63 -17.01
N CYS A 137 -44.82 -15.46 -17.61
CA CYS A 137 -45.96 -14.60 -17.33
C CYS A 137 -47.23 -15.15 -17.98
N ALA A 138 -48.29 -15.33 -17.19
CA ALA A 138 -49.57 -15.82 -17.69
C ALA A 138 -50.30 -14.83 -18.63
N TYR A 139 -50.08 -13.52 -18.47
CA TYR A 139 -50.77 -12.49 -19.25
C TYR A 139 -50.16 -12.26 -20.63
N CYS A 140 -48.84 -12.33 -20.76
CA CYS A 140 -48.15 -11.97 -22.01
C CYS A 140 -47.11 -13.00 -22.47
N GLY A 141 -46.96 -14.13 -21.75
CA GLY A 141 -46.06 -15.21 -22.14
C GLY A 141 -44.57 -14.93 -21.97
N LYS A 142 -44.16 -13.72 -21.56
CA LYS A 142 -42.75 -13.36 -21.32
C LYS A 142 -42.13 -14.23 -20.23
N THR A 143 -40.90 -14.67 -20.44
CA THR A 143 -40.16 -15.52 -19.50
C THR A 143 -39.15 -14.70 -18.68
N PHE A 144 -38.95 -15.09 -17.43
CA PHE A 144 -38.08 -14.42 -16.48
C PHE A 144 -37.23 -15.44 -15.74
N ILE A 145 -35.98 -15.10 -15.48
CA ILE A 145 -35.04 -15.99 -14.80
C ILE A 145 -35.33 -16.08 -13.28
N SER A 146 -35.99 -15.08 -12.71
CA SER A 146 -36.32 -15.01 -11.28
C SER A 146 -37.80 -14.75 -11.06
N GLY A 147 -38.41 -15.49 -10.13
CA GLY A 147 -39.81 -15.28 -9.73
C GLY A 147 -40.08 -13.87 -9.22
N SER A 148 -39.10 -13.22 -8.57
CA SER A 148 -39.22 -11.82 -8.14
C SER A 148 -39.28 -10.84 -9.32
N HIS A 149 -38.57 -11.13 -10.41
CA HIS A 149 -38.64 -10.34 -11.64
C HIS A 149 -39.98 -10.52 -12.35
N LEU A 150 -40.49 -11.76 -12.41
CA LEU A 150 -41.84 -12.02 -12.90
C LEU A 150 -42.87 -11.28 -12.05
N TRP A 151 -42.78 -11.33 -10.73
CA TRP A 151 -43.73 -10.66 -9.84
C TRP A 151 -43.80 -9.15 -10.08
N ARG A 152 -42.65 -8.48 -10.16
CA ARG A 152 -42.57 -7.05 -10.52
C ARG A 152 -43.09 -6.74 -11.93
N HIS A 153 -43.03 -7.71 -12.84
CA HIS A 153 -43.60 -7.55 -14.17
C HIS A 153 -45.13 -7.71 -14.17
N VAL A 154 -45.67 -8.66 -13.39
CA VAL A 154 -47.11 -8.93 -13.32
C VAL A 154 -47.90 -7.73 -12.79
N THR A 155 -47.30 -6.90 -11.94
CA THR A 155 -47.93 -5.66 -11.47
C THR A 155 -48.21 -4.65 -12.59
N VAL A 156 -47.50 -4.72 -13.72
CA VAL A 156 -47.77 -3.88 -14.91
C VAL A 156 -49.11 -4.26 -15.57
N HIS A 157 -49.57 -5.50 -15.38
CA HIS A 157 -50.87 -5.98 -15.88
C HIS A 157 -52.03 -5.70 -14.90
N GLY A 158 -51.80 -4.94 -13.82
CA GLY A 158 -52.85 -4.43 -12.94
C GLY A 158 -53.56 -5.45 -12.04
N GLY A 159 -53.07 -6.70 -11.92
CA GLY A 159 -53.78 -7.78 -11.22
C GLY A 159 -53.17 -8.20 -9.87
N GLU A 160 -53.96 -8.08 -8.80
CA GLU A 160 -53.70 -8.78 -7.53
C GLU A 160 -53.83 -10.31 -7.71
N LYS A 161 -52.75 -11.03 -7.34
CA LYS A 161 -52.60 -12.50 -7.15
C LYS A 161 -53.02 -13.43 -8.32
N ARG A 162 -52.06 -14.21 -8.84
CA ARG A 162 -51.64 -15.55 -8.35
C ARG A 162 -50.28 -15.93 -8.96
N PHE A 163 -49.31 -16.29 -8.11
CA PHE A 163 -48.12 -17.00 -8.55
C PHE A 163 -48.48 -18.47 -8.70
N THR A 164 -48.75 -18.91 -9.94
CA THR A 164 -48.77 -20.34 -10.29
C THR A 164 -47.48 -20.60 -11.05
N PRO A 165 -46.48 -21.25 -10.43
CA PRO A 165 -45.28 -21.62 -11.17
C PRO A 165 -45.66 -22.71 -12.17
N THR A 166 -45.96 -22.31 -13.40
CA THR A 166 -46.07 -23.23 -14.53
C THR A 166 -44.67 -23.51 -15.03
N PHE A 167 -44.17 -24.62 -14.53
CA PHE A 167 -42.88 -25.19 -14.85
C PHE A 167 -43.07 -26.08 -16.08
N GLN A 168 -42.69 -25.62 -17.27
CA GLN A 168 -42.60 -26.46 -18.47
C GLN A 168 -41.29 -27.24 -18.46
#